data_AF-K0EX37-F1
#
_entry.id   AF-K0EX37-F1
#
_cell.length_a   1.000
_cell.length_b   1.000
_cell.length_c   1.000
_cell.angle_alpha   90.00
_cell.angle_beta   90.00
_cell.angle_gamma   90.00
#
_symmetry.space_group_name_H-M   'P 1'
#
loop_
_entity.id
_entity.type
_entity.pdbx_description
1 polymer ?
#
loop_
_entity_poly.entity_id
_entity_poly.type
_entity_poly.pdbx_seq_one_letter_code
_entity_poly.pdbx_strand_id
1 'polypeptide(L)'
;MYKIFSAALLTAAAVGSLVLVPATAHAKSPACDTAIAWINAAIDMSPDGNLDAATLQSLSARLSGLPAVGEEKAAIDAYAAALLDDSADMDAATDAFNAVCAS
;
A
#
# COMPACT_ATOMS: atom_id res chain seq x y z
N MET A 1 1.34 6.43 46.15
CA MET A 1 0.07 5.80 45.71
C MET A 1 0.07 5.82 44.18
N TYR A 2 -0.01 4.64 43.55
CA TYR A 2 -0.29 4.40 42.11
C TYR A 2 0.79 4.85 41.09
N LYS A 3 1.04 4.20 39.95
CA LYS A 3 0.52 2.99 39.28
C LYS A 3 1.72 2.25 38.67
N ILE A 4 1.71 0.94 38.77
CA ILE A 4 2.50 0.03 37.94
C ILE A 4 1.78 -0.02 36.58
N PHE A 5 2.43 0.39 35.50
CA PHE A 5 2.00 0.01 34.16
C PHE A 5 3.16 -0.69 33.47
N SER A 6 3.04 -2.00 33.46
CA SER A 6 3.71 -2.89 32.54
C SER A 6 3.41 -2.43 31.11
N ALA A 7 4.40 -1.89 30.41
CA ALA A 7 4.36 -1.87 28.95
C ALA A 7 4.98 -3.20 28.49
N ALA A 8 4.11 -4.03 27.94
CA ALA A 8 4.38 -5.37 27.49
C ALA A 8 5.50 -5.42 26.43
N LEU A 9 6.25 -6.51 26.48
CA LEU A 9 7.21 -6.96 25.49
C LEU A 9 6.56 -6.94 24.10
N LEU A 10 6.95 -6.01 23.22
CA LEU A 10 6.73 -6.17 21.79
C LEU A 10 7.87 -7.02 21.24
N THR A 11 7.76 -8.32 21.44
CA THR A 11 8.61 -9.32 20.81
C THR A 11 8.22 -9.39 19.34
N ALA A 12 8.78 -8.48 18.53
CA ALA A 12 8.76 -8.57 17.08
C ALA A 12 9.73 -9.69 16.65
N ALA A 13 9.31 -10.94 16.85
CA ALA A 13 10.02 -12.13 16.40
C ALA A 13 9.09 -12.91 15.48
N ALA A 14 8.87 -12.38 14.28
CA ALA A 14 8.45 -13.18 13.15
C ALA A 14 9.51 -12.98 12.06
N VAL A 15 10.68 -13.60 12.29
CA VAL A 15 11.47 -14.17 11.21
C VAL A 15 10.61 -15.27 10.60
N GLY A 16 9.60 -14.83 9.84
CA GLY A 16 8.76 -15.67 9.01
C GLY A 16 9.72 -16.47 8.17
N SER A 17 9.79 -17.75 8.52
CA SER A 17 10.66 -18.70 7.89
C SER A 17 10.46 -18.54 6.39
N LEU A 18 11.57 -18.32 5.69
CA LEU A 18 11.71 -18.37 4.25
C LEU A 18 11.45 -19.82 3.79
N VAL A 19 10.34 -20.39 4.22
CA VAL A 19 9.78 -21.60 3.65
C VAL A 19 9.39 -21.17 2.27
N LEU A 20 10.07 -21.81 1.33
CA LEU A 20 9.81 -21.92 -0.08
C LEU A 20 8.37 -22.42 -0.33
N VAL A 21 7.36 -21.76 0.25
CA VAL A 21 5.99 -21.88 -0.19
C VAL A 21 6.02 -21.23 -1.55
N PRO A 22 5.68 -21.94 -2.64
CA PRO A 22 5.53 -21.30 -3.95
C PRO A 22 4.65 -20.11 -3.67
N ALA A 23 5.18 -18.89 -3.91
CA ALA A 23 4.49 -17.64 -3.65
C ALA A 23 3.05 -17.93 -4.01
N THR A 24 2.19 -18.03 -2.99
CA THR A 24 0.78 -18.22 -3.23
C THR A 24 0.45 -16.91 -3.86
N ALA A 25 0.60 -16.84 -5.18
CA ALA A 25 0.32 -15.70 -6.00
C ALA A 25 -1.08 -15.34 -5.55
N HIS A 26 -1.17 -14.32 -4.70
CA HIS A 26 -2.42 -13.92 -4.11
C HIS A 26 -3.23 -13.60 -5.34
N ALA A 27 -4.16 -14.50 -5.69
CA ALA A 27 -4.83 -14.44 -6.98
C ALA A 27 -5.36 -13.02 -7.10
N LYS A 28 -4.75 -12.26 -8.01
CA LYS A 28 -4.80 -10.81 -8.01
C LYS A 28 -6.23 -10.38 -7.78
N SER A 29 -6.50 -9.71 -6.66
CA SER A 29 -7.88 -9.41 -6.36
C SER A 29 -8.40 -8.36 -7.35
N PRO A 30 -9.72 -8.33 -7.57
CA PRO A 30 -10.35 -7.25 -8.30
C PRO A 30 -10.01 -5.85 -7.74
N ALA A 31 -9.69 -5.77 -6.44
CA ALA A 31 -9.25 -4.53 -5.82
C ALA A 31 -7.85 -4.13 -6.28
N CYS A 32 -6.87 -5.04 -6.26
CA CYS A 32 -5.53 -4.76 -6.78
C CYS A 32 -5.58 -4.39 -8.28
N ASP A 33 -6.39 -5.07 -9.09
CA ASP A 33 -6.60 -4.72 -10.50
C ASP A 33 -7.18 -3.31 -10.65
N THR A 34 -8.18 -2.96 -9.84
CA THR A 34 -8.79 -1.63 -9.88
C THR A 34 -7.80 -0.55 -9.44
N ALA A 35 -7.02 -0.80 -8.39
CA ALA A 35 -6.00 0.12 -7.90
C ALA A 35 -4.94 0.39 -8.99
N ILE A 36 -4.41 -0.67 -9.62
CA ILE A 36 -3.44 -0.55 -10.72
C ILE A 36 -4.05 0.19 -11.91
N ALA A 37 -5.29 -0.11 -12.28
CA ALA A 37 -5.97 0.59 -13.36
C ALA A 37 -6.12 2.10 -13.06
N TRP A 38 -6.39 2.48 -11.81
CA TRP A 38 -6.48 3.90 -11.43
C TRP A 38 -5.13 4.59 -11.37
N ILE A 39 -4.08 3.91 -10.90
CA ILE A 39 -2.71 4.45 -10.88
C ILE A 39 -2.22 4.67 -12.32
N ASN A 40 -2.36 3.68 -13.19
CA ASN A 40 -2.00 3.80 -14.60
C ASN A 40 -2.81 4.90 -15.30
N ALA A 41 -4.11 5.00 -15.04
CA ALA A 41 -4.94 6.07 -15.59
C ALA A 41 -4.49 7.46 -15.11
N ALA A 42 -4.06 7.60 -13.85
CA ALA A 42 -3.52 8.86 -13.37
C ALA A 42 -2.22 9.23 -14.08
N ILE A 43 -1.31 8.27 -14.27
CA ILE A 43 -0.07 8.45 -15.02
C ILE A 43 -0.36 8.83 -16.48
N ASP A 44 -1.31 8.15 -17.13
CA ASP A 44 -1.72 8.45 -18.51
C ASP A 44 -2.33 9.85 -18.66
N MET A 45 -2.96 10.38 -17.61
CA MET A 45 -3.46 11.76 -17.57
C MET A 45 -2.37 12.80 -17.39
N SER A 46 -1.15 12.39 -17.05
CA SER A 46 0.02 13.24 -16.82
C SER A 46 1.09 12.99 -17.90
N PRO A 47 0.89 13.51 -19.13
CA PRO A 47 1.82 13.31 -20.23
C PRO A 47 3.21 13.91 -19.96
N ASP A 48 3.29 14.93 -19.12
CA ASP A 48 4.55 15.57 -18.73
C ASP A 48 5.29 14.81 -17.60
N GLY A 49 4.75 13.66 -17.16
CA GLY A 49 5.32 12.86 -16.08
C GLY A 49 5.19 13.48 -14.68
N ASN A 50 4.45 14.59 -14.53
CA ASN A 50 4.23 15.25 -13.26
C ASN A 50 2.73 15.25 -12.88
N LEU A 51 2.37 14.41 -11.91
CA LEU A 51 1.04 14.41 -11.32
C LEU A 51 0.90 15.64 -10.42
N ASP A 52 -0.03 16.54 -10.74
CA ASP A 52 -0.29 17.67 -9.86
C ASP A 52 -0.86 17.20 -8.50
N ALA A 53 -0.73 18.06 -7.48
CA ALA A 53 -1.18 17.74 -6.13
C ALA A 53 -2.68 17.41 -6.07
N ALA A 54 -3.49 17.99 -6.97
CA ALA A 54 -4.93 17.70 -7.06
C ALA A 54 -5.19 16.28 -7.57
N THR A 55 -4.42 15.81 -8.54
CA THR A 55 -4.47 14.46 -9.09
C THR A 55 -3.99 13.45 -8.07
N LEU A 56 -2.89 13.72 -7.36
CA LEU A 56 -2.41 12.87 -6.27
C LEU A 56 -3.43 12.77 -5.14
N GLN A 57 -4.04 13.89 -4.72
CA GLN A 57 -5.10 13.91 -3.72
C GLN A 57 -6.35 13.13 -4.16
N SER A 58 -6.76 13.30 -5.42
CA SER A 58 -7.88 12.57 -5.99
C SER A 58 -7.59 11.06 -6.07
N LEU A 59 -6.40 10.68 -6.54
CA LEU A 59 -5.97 9.28 -6.63
C LEU A 59 -5.89 8.64 -5.23
N SER A 60 -5.26 9.32 -4.28
CA SER A 60 -5.16 8.88 -2.89
C SER A 60 -6.56 8.65 -2.29
N ALA A 61 -7.47 9.62 -2.40
CA ALA A 61 -8.83 9.49 -1.89
C ALA A 61 -9.59 8.32 -2.53
N ARG A 62 -9.41 8.10 -3.85
CA ARG A 62 -10.02 6.97 -4.56
C ARG A 62 -9.47 5.64 -4.05
N LEU A 63 -8.15 5.51 -3.95
CA LEU A 63 -7.49 4.31 -3.46
C LEU A 63 -7.90 3.99 -2.02
N SER A 64 -7.90 4.98 -1.12
CA SER A 64 -8.34 4.79 0.26
C SER A 64 -9.82 4.40 0.38
N GLY A 65 -10.65 4.85 -0.57
CA GLY A 65 -12.07 4.49 -0.68
C GLY A 65 -12.33 3.15 -1.39
N LEU A 66 -11.31 2.49 -1.93
CA LEU A 66 -11.48 1.23 -2.65
C LEU A 66 -11.93 0.12 -1.69
N PRO A 67 -12.98 -0.64 -2.01
CA PRO A 67 -13.41 -1.77 -1.21
C PRO A 67 -12.42 -2.95 -1.38
N ALA A 68 -11.37 -2.93 -0.57
CA ALA A 68 -10.42 -4.03 -0.38
C ALA A 68 -10.50 -4.52 1.07
N VAL A 69 -9.92 -5.69 1.35
CA VAL A 69 -9.87 -6.25 2.71
C VAL A 69 -8.47 -6.78 3.02
N GLY A 70 -8.17 -6.93 4.31
CA GLY A 70 -6.92 -7.55 4.77
C GLY A 70 -5.67 -6.81 4.31
N GLU A 71 -4.64 -7.57 3.93
CA GLU A 71 -3.33 -7.06 3.54
C GLU A 71 -3.40 -6.18 2.29
N GLU A 72 -4.33 -6.46 1.36
CA GLU A 72 -4.53 -5.65 0.16
C GLU A 72 -5.02 -4.26 0.50
N LYS A 73 -6.01 -4.14 1.40
CA LYS A 73 -6.48 -2.83 1.88
C LYS A 73 -5.36 -2.05 2.55
N ALA A 74 -4.56 -2.72 3.38
CA ALA A 74 -3.42 -2.09 4.05
C ALA A 74 -2.37 -1.59 3.06
N ALA A 75 -2.06 -2.37 2.02
CA ALA A 75 -1.11 -1.98 0.97
C ALA A 75 -1.63 -0.82 0.12
N ILE A 76 -2.90 -0.87 -0.30
CA ILE A 76 -3.57 0.21 -1.05
C ILE A 76 -3.61 1.50 -0.21
N ASP A 77 -3.95 1.41 1.08
CA ASP A 77 -4.01 2.57 1.97
C ASP A 77 -2.63 3.15 2.26
N ALA A 78 -1.62 2.31 2.44
CA ALA A 78 -0.25 2.75 2.62
C ALA A 78 0.26 3.47 1.36
N TYR A 79 -0.01 2.92 0.17
CA TYR A 79 0.33 3.58 -1.09
C TYR A 79 -0.42 4.90 -1.26
N ALA A 80 -1.73 4.93 -0.95
CA ALA A 80 -2.54 6.14 -1.01
C ALA A 80 -2.02 7.24 -0.06
N ALA A 81 -1.59 6.87 1.14
CA ALA A 81 -0.99 7.81 2.09
C ALA A 81 0.36 8.33 1.57
N ALA A 82 1.17 7.46 0.99
CA ALA A 82 2.47 7.81 0.41
C ALA A 82 2.32 8.85 -0.71
N LEU A 83 1.29 8.74 -1.57
CA LEU A 83 1.02 9.73 -2.63
C LEU A 83 0.83 11.18 -2.12
N LEU A 84 0.48 11.36 -0.84
CA LEU A 84 0.28 12.68 -0.22
C LEU A 84 1.44 13.11 0.69
N ASP A 85 2.39 12.22 0.91
CA ASP A 85 3.57 12.49 1.71
C ASP A 85 4.76 12.79 0.79
N ASP A 86 5.12 14.07 0.71
CA ASP A 86 6.27 14.56 -0.07
C ASP A 86 7.61 13.94 0.40
N SER A 87 7.66 13.42 1.64
CA SER A 87 8.83 12.75 2.20
C SER A 87 8.82 11.23 2.00
N ALA A 88 7.74 10.66 1.45
CA ALA A 88 7.65 9.23 1.24
C ALA A 88 8.46 8.80 0.00
N ASP A 89 9.13 7.67 0.13
CA ASP A 89 9.82 7.02 -0.98
C ASP A 89 8.79 6.27 -1.84
N MET A 90 8.48 6.84 -3.01
CA MET A 90 7.49 6.27 -3.92
C MET A 90 7.93 4.94 -4.52
N ASP A 91 9.24 4.70 -4.66
CA ASP A 91 9.75 3.42 -5.14
C ASP A 91 9.51 2.35 -4.08
N ALA A 92 9.84 2.64 -2.82
CA ALA A 92 9.55 1.73 -1.70
C ALA A 92 8.04 1.48 -1.50
N ALA A 93 7.21 2.52 -1.64
CA ALA A 93 5.76 2.38 -1.58
C ALA A 93 5.21 1.53 -2.73
N THR A 94 5.74 1.73 -3.95
CA THR A 94 5.39 0.94 -5.13
C THR A 94 5.81 -0.51 -4.98
N ASP A 95 7.01 -0.78 -4.45
CA ASP A 95 7.49 -2.13 -4.17
C ASP A 95 6.63 -2.83 -3.11
N ALA A 96 6.27 -2.14 -2.04
CA ALA A 96 5.37 -2.68 -1.01
C ALA A 96 3.96 -2.97 -1.57
N PHE A 97 3.44 -2.06 -2.40
CA PHE A 97 2.18 -2.27 -3.10
C PHE A 97 2.25 -3.47 -4.06
N ASN A 98 3.32 -3.56 -4.87
CA ASN A 98 3.55 -4.64 -5.82
C ASN A 98 3.80 -5.98 -5.12
N ALA A 99 4.44 -6.01 -3.95
CA ALA A 99 4.59 -7.23 -3.17
C ALA A 99 3.26 -7.89 -2.80
N VAL A 100 2.18 -7.10 -2.74
CA VAL A 100 0.82 -7.57 -2.46
C VAL A 100 -0.02 -7.70 -3.73
N CYS A 101 0.07 -6.73 -4.66
CA CYS A 101 -0.80 -6.60 -5.82
C CYS A 101 -0.19 -7.01 -7.17
N ALA A 102 1.14 -7.12 -7.30
CA ALA A 102 1.80 -7.61 -8.50
C ALA A 102 1.89 -9.14 -8.44
N SER A 103 0.77 -9.79 -8.77
CA SER A 103 0.76 -11.18 -9.23
C SER A 103 0.71 -11.23 -10.75
#